data_AF-C4IXS5-F1
#
_entry.id   AF-C4IXS5-F1
#
_cell.length_a   1.000
_cell.length_b   1.000
_cell.length_c   1.000
_cell.angle_alpha   90.00
_cell.angle_beta   90.00
_cell.angle_gamma   90.00
#
_symmetry.space_group_name_H-M   'P 1'
#
loop_
_entity.id
_entity.type
_entity.pdbx_description
1 polymer ?
#
loop_
_entity_poly.entity_id
_entity_poly.type
_entity_poly.pdbx_seq_one_letter_code
_entity_poly.pdbx_strand_id
1 'polypeptide(L)'
;MTTRTENTVVTGLGVVAPNGLGTEEFWTATLKGISGIDRISRYDPSGYPSPLAGEVLDFNASDHLSNRMLPQTDRMTQMALAASDWALSDAGVDPAAMPEFDMGVVTASASGGFEFAQNELQMPLLAIHGELDTIIPLDACERMLEWAEGKTELILYPGERHVATNYFGDFIPRFCDWMSEQLGVTGH
;
A
#
# COMPACT_ATOMS: atom_id res chain seq x y z
N MET A 1 -45.54 1.75 5.19
CA MET A 1 -44.13 2.11 5.42
C MET A 1 -43.62 2.71 4.12
N THR A 2 -43.50 4.03 4.04
CA THR A 2 -43.13 4.72 2.80
C THR A 2 -41.61 4.69 2.68
N THR A 3 -41.08 4.01 1.66
CA THR A 3 -39.65 4.09 1.32
C THR A 3 -39.31 5.51 0.90
N ARG A 4 -38.74 6.29 1.82
CA ARG A 4 -38.10 7.56 1.50
C ARG A 4 -36.85 7.23 0.68
N THR A 5 -36.90 7.41 -0.63
CA THR A 5 -35.68 7.45 -1.45
C THR A 5 -34.87 8.65 -0.99
N GLU A 6 -33.81 8.37 -0.25
CA GLU A 6 -32.84 9.40 0.11
C GLU A 6 -31.94 9.62 -1.12
N ASN A 7 -31.90 10.86 -1.58
CA ASN A 7 -31.11 11.22 -2.74
C ASN A 7 -29.64 11.35 -2.30
N THR A 8 -28.86 10.29 -2.49
CA THR A 8 -27.40 10.37 -2.37
C THR A 8 -26.85 11.37 -3.39
N VAL A 9 -25.97 12.26 -2.94
CA VAL A 9 -25.30 13.26 -3.77
C VAL A 9 -23.79 13.22 -3.51
N VAL A 10 -23.00 13.67 -4.47
CA VAL A 10 -21.56 13.92 -4.30
C VAL A 10 -21.39 15.39 -3.95
N THR A 11 -20.80 15.69 -2.79
CA THR A 11 -20.65 17.05 -2.27
C THR A 11 -19.23 17.60 -2.38
N GLY A 12 -18.21 16.74 -2.53
CA GLY A 12 -16.83 17.15 -2.72
C GLY A 12 -15.98 16.06 -3.38
N LEU A 13 -14.87 16.48 -3.99
CA LEU A 13 -13.96 15.63 -4.77
C LEU A 13 -12.50 15.97 -4.45
N GLY A 14 -11.70 14.94 -4.21
CA GLY A 14 -10.25 15.04 -4.13
C GLY A 14 -9.60 14.00 -5.03
N VAL A 15 -8.60 14.42 -5.81
CA VAL A 15 -7.97 13.59 -6.84
C VAL A 15 -6.45 13.72 -6.76
N VAL A 16 -5.75 12.59 -6.66
CA VAL A 16 -4.30 12.50 -6.86
C VAL A 16 -4.08 11.63 -8.09
N ALA A 17 -3.59 12.22 -9.18
CA ALA A 17 -3.44 11.54 -10.47
C ALA A 17 -2.12 11.89 -11.18
N PRO A 18 -1.56 11.01 -12.03
CA PRO A 18 -0.31 11.28 -12.76
C PRO A 18 -0.35 12.48 -13.72
N ASN A 19 -1.54 12.97 -14.08
CA ASN A 19 -1.74 14.12 -14.96
C ASN A 19 -2.35 15.35 -14.24
N GLY A 20 -2.39 15.38 -12.90
CA GLY A 20 -2.82 16.56 -12.15
C GLY A 20 -3.00 16.26 -10.66
N LEU A 21 -2.56 17.21 -9.82
CA LEU A 21 -2.67 17.11 -8.37
C LEU A 21 -3.82 18.00 -7.89
N GLY A 22 -4.92 17.37 -7.50
CA GLY A 22 -6.19 18.04 -7.21
C GLY A 22 -7.16 18.03 -8.39
N THR A 23 -8.43 18.27 -8.07
CA THR A 23 -9.57 18.06 -8.98
C THR A 23 -9.54 18.98 -10.20
N GLU A 24 -9.18 20.26 -10.04
CA GLU A 24 -9.12 21.22 -11.16
C GLU A 24 -8.02 20.91 -12.18
N GLU A 25 -6.83 20.54 -11.71
CA GLU A 25 -5.69 20.20 -12.56
C GLU A 25 -5.98 18.93 -13.36
N PHE A 26 -6.39 17.87 -12.66
CA PHE A 26 -6.76 16.59 -13.26
C PHE A 26 -7.86 16.76 -14.33
N TRP A 27 -8.91 17.52 -14.02
CA TRP A 27 -10.01 17.77 -14.95
C TRP A 27 -9.56 18.59 -16.16
N THR A 28 -8.75 19.63 -15.94
CA THR A 28 -8.18 20.48 -16.99
C THR A 28 -7.26 19.69 -17.93
N ALA A 29 -6.42 18.81 -17.38
CA ALA A 29 -5.56 17.93 -18.15
C ALA A 29 -6.37 16.91 -18.97
N THR A 30 -7.38 16.30 -18.35
CA THR A 30 -8.28 15.34 -18.99
C THR A 30 -9.03 15.97 -20.18
N LEU A 31 -9.62 17.16 -20.01
CA LEU A 31 -10.30 17.88 -21.10
C LEU A 31 -9.36 18.28 -22.25
N LYS A 32 -8.07 18.45 -21.98
CA LYS A 32 -7.03 18.75 -22.99
C LYS A 32 -6.42 17.49 -23.63
N GLY A 33 -6.81 16.30 -23.18
CA GLY A 33 -6.20 15.04 -23.63
C GLY A 33 -4.74 14.85 -23.17
N ILE A 34 -4.35 15.49 -22.08
CA ILE A 34 -2.99 15.38 -21.51
C ILE A 34 -2.89 14.07 -20.74
N SER A 35 -2.05 13.17 -21.27
CA SER A 35 -1.68 11.90 -20.64
C SER A 35 -0.66 12.15 -19.51
N GLY A 36 -0.79 11.39 -18.42
CA GLY A 36 0.22 11.30 -17.36
C GLY A 36 1.08 10.03 -17.45
N ILE A 37 0.99 9.30 -18.57
CA ILE A 37 1.83 8.13 -18.85
C ILE A 37 3.13 8.59 -19.51
N ASP A 38 4.26 8.30 -18.87
CA ASP A 38 5.61 8.53 -19.40
C ASP A 38 6.53 7.34 -19.05
N ARG A 39 7.81 7.43 -19.42
CA ARG A 39 8.84 6.47 -19.01
C ARG A 39 9.03 6.50 -17.50
N ILE A 40 9.01 5.32 -16.89
CA ILE A 40 9.29 5.11 -15.46
C ILE A 40 10.60 5.81 -15.09
N SER A 41 10.53 6.68 -14.08
CA SER A 41 11.65 7.47 -13.57
C SER A 41 12.12 7.00 -12.18
N ARG A 42 11.29 6.24 -11.46
CA ARG A 42 11.55 5.81 -10.07
C ARG A 42 12.60 4.71 -9.92
N TYR A 43 12.89 3.97 -10.99
CA TYR A 43 13.93 2.94 -11.09
C TYR A 43 14.37 2.81 -12.56
N ASP A 44 15.43 2.06 -12.88
CA ASP A 44 15.79 1.78 -14.27
C ASP A 44 14.84 0.73 -14.88
N PRO A 45 14.00 1.08 -15.87
CA PRO A 45 13.08 0.11 -16.46
C PRO A 45 13.72 -0.72 -17.59
N SER A 46 15.04 -0.62 -17.83
CA SER A 46 15.71 -1.24 -18.99
C SER A 46 15.54 -2.76 -19.09
N GLY A 47 15.42 -3.46 -17.96
CA GLY A 47 15.20 -4.90 -17.89
C GLY A 47 13.74 -5.36 -18.05
N TYR A 48 12.77 -4.44 -18.09
CA TYR A 48 11.34 -4.77 -18.04
C TYR A 48 10.66 -4.68 -19.42
N PRO A 49 9.66 -5.55 -19.71
CA PRO A 49 8.93 -5.53 -20.98
C PRO A 49 8.01 -4.31 -21.15
N SER A 50 7.68 -3.61 -20.05
CA SER A 50 6.86 -2.39 -20.06
C SER A 50 7.56 -1.26 -19.30
N PRO A 51 8.23 -0.33 -20.00
CA PRO A 51 8.99 0.76 -19.37
C PRO A 51 8.18 2.05 -19.13
N LEU A 52 6.85 2.00 -19.31
CA LEU A 52 5.94 3.14 -19.18
C LEU A 52 5.00 2.96 -17.99
N ALA A 53 4.75 4.04 -17.25
CA ALA A 53 3.80 4.08 -16.13
C ALA A 53 3.17 5.46 -15.97
N GLY A 54 2.07 5.54 -15.21
CA GLY A 54 1.53 6.79 -14.71
C GLY A 54 2.11 7.10 -13.33
N GLU A 55 3.15 7.92 -13.27
CA GLU A 55 3.81 8.26 -12.01
C GLU A 55 3.26 9.59 -11.45
N VAL A 56 2.83 9.59 -10.18
CA VAL A 56 2.52 10.83 -9.45
C VAL A 56 3.84 11.37 -8.89
N LEU A 57 4.47 12.30 -9.62
CA LEU A 57 5.79 12.82 -9.29
C LEU A 57 5.74 13.99 -8.29
N ASP A 58 4.81 14.93 -8.49
CA ASP A 58 4.73 16.18 -7.71
C ASP A 58 4.04 16.04 -6.34
N PHE A 59 3.67 14.82 -5.92
CA PHE A 59 3.09 14.58 -4.60
C PHE A 59 4.17 14.41 -3.51
N ASN A 60 4.20 15.35 -2.57
CA ASN A 60 5.04 15.30 -1.38
C ASN A 60 4.20 15.06 -0.11
N ALA A 61 4.37 13.90 0.51
CA ALA A 61 3.57 13.49 1.66
C ALA A 61 3.78 14.38 2.91
N SER A 62 4.95 15.02 3.08
CA SER A 62 5.23 15.88 4.25
C SER A 62 4.33 17.12 4.33
N ASP A 63 3.76 17.52 3.19
CA ASP A 63 3.00 18.77 3.07
C ASP A 63 1.52 18.54 3.39
N HIS A 64 1.12 17.27 3.56
CA HIS A 64 -0.26 16.84 3.83
C HIS A 64 -0.39 16.01 5.12
N LEU A 65 0.69 15.37 5.58
CA LEU A 65 0.65 14.40 6.69
C LEU A 65 1.64 14.76 7.79
N SER A 66 1.21 14.58 9.05
CA SER A 66 2.10 14.78 10.19
C SER A 66 3.31 13.83 10.14
N ASN A 67 4.47 14.30 10.63
CA ASN A 67 5.71 13.51 10.74
C ASN A 67 5.54 12.16 11.46
N ARG A 68 4.51 12.01 12.31
CA ARG A 68 4.18 10.73 12.96
C ARG A 68 3.59 9.71 11.99
N MET A 69 2.80 10.14 10.99
CA MET A 69 2.12 9.24 10.05
C MET A 69 3.02 8.80 8.89
N LEU A 70 3.96 9.64 8.45
CA LEU A 70 4.88 9.35 7.34
C LEU A 70 5.56 7.96 7.44
N PRO A 71 6.19 7.54 8.56
CA PRO A 71 6.82 6.21 8.66
C PRO A 71 5.83 5.05 8.87
N GLN A 72 4.54 5.33 9.08
CA GLN A 72 3.49 4.33 9.36
C GLN A 72 2.52 4.14 8.18
N THR A 73 2.75 4.81 7.06
CA THR A 73 1.85 4.81 5.89
C THR A 73 2.64 4.64 4.61
N ASP A 74 2.20 3.73 3.73
CA ASP A 74 2.77 3.55 2.40
C ASP A 74 2.33 4.67 1.45
N ARG A 75 3.01 4.82 0.29
CA ARG A 75 2.74 5.90 -0.67
C ARG A 75 1.28 5.96 -1.15
N MET A 76 0.60 4.82 -1.30
CA MET A 76 -0.82 4.79 -1.71
C MET A 76 -1.71 5.28 -0.57
N THR A 77 -1.49 4.81 0.67
CA THR A 77 -2.19 5.33 1.85
C THR A 77 -1.96 6.84 2.03
N GLN A 78 -0.73 7.33 1.81
CA GLN A 78 -0.42 8.75 1.91
C GLN A 78 -1.22 9.60 0.90
N MET A 79 -1.28 9.17 -0.36
CA MET A 79 -2.09 9.84 -1.40
C MET A 79 -3.59 9.74 -1.12
N ALA A 80 -4.08 8.60 -0.62
CA ALA A 80 -5.49 8.41 -0.29
C ALA A 80 -5.95 9.30 0.87
N LEU A 81 -5.11 9.49 1.90
CA LEU A 81 -5.38 10.41 3.01
C LEU A 81 -5.44 11.87 2.53
N ALA A 82 -4.46 12.30 1.71
CA ALA A 82 -4.46 13.66 1.15
C ALA A 82 -5.69 13.92 0.25
N ALA A 83 -6.02 12.99 -0.66
CA ALA A 83 -7.23 13.09 -1.48
C ALA A 83 -8.53 13.13 -0.66
N SER A 84 -8.58 12.40 0.46
CA SER A 84 -9.74 12.38 1.35
C SER A 84 -9.91 13.71 2.10
N ASP A 85 -8.81 14.30 2.58
CA ASP A 85 -8.79 15.64 3.19
C ASP A 85 -9.28 16.71 2.20
N TRP A 86 -8.78 16.68 0.95
CA TRP A 86 -9.23 17.61 -0.09
C TRP A 86 -10.72 17.45 -0.42
N ALA A 87 -11.23 16.21 -0.49
CA ALA A 87 -12.64 15.94 -0.74
C ALA A 87 -13.56 16.47 0.38
N LEU A 88 -13.12 16.36 1.64
CA LEU A 88 -13.82 16.92 2.80
C LEU A 88 -13.80 18.45 2.79
N SER A 89 -12.65 19.05 2.46
CA SER A 89 -12.52 20.50 2.31
C SER A 89 -13.38 21.06 1.16
N ASP A 90 -13.44 20.38 0.01
CA ASP A 90 -14.28 20.74 -1.13
C ASP A 90 -15.78 20.65 -0.79
N ALA A 91 -16.16 19.62 0.00
CA ALA A 91 -17.51 19.50 0.55
C ALA A 91 -17.85 20.51 1.66
N GLY A 92 -16.88 21.28 2.16
CA GLY A 92 -17.05 22.18 3.31
C GLY A 92 -17.37 21.45 4.62
N VAL A 93 -16.93 20.18 4.76
CA VAL A 93 -17.21 19.34 5.93
C VAL A 93 -16.03 19.39 6.90
N ASP A 94 -16.30 19.74 8.15
CA ASP A 94 -15.38 19.52 9.27
C ASP A 94 -15.75 18.19 9.98
N PRO A 95 -14.94 17.12 9.87
CA PRO A 95 -15.20 15.85 10.54
C PRO A 95 -15.27 15.97 12.07
N ALA A 96 -14.56 16.93 12.68
CA ALA A 96 -14.58 17.12 14.13
C ALA A 96 -15.89 17.74 14.65
N ALA A 97 -16.69 18.34 13.75
CA ALA A 97 -18.00 18.89 14.05
C ALA A 97 -19.16 17.91 13.79
N MET A 98 -18.89 16.72 13.22
CA MET A 98 -19.90 15.72 12.87
C MET A 98 -20.11 14.68 13.98
N PRO A 99 -21.34 14.15 14.16
CA PRO A 99 -21.58 13.02 15.05
C PRO A 99 -20.86 11.75 14.59
N GLU A 100 -20.23 11.02 15.53
CA GLU A 100 -19.39 9.84 15.26
C GLU A 100 -20.09 8.76 14.43
N PHE A 101 -21.39 8.54 14.65
CA PHE A 101 -22.17 7.51 13.95
C PHE A 101 -22.80 7.98 12.63
N ASP A 102 -22.72 9.27 12.30
CA ASP A 102 -23.27 9.84 11.06
C ASP A 102 -22.21 9.93 9.94
N MET A 103 -20.97 9.54 10.21
CA MET A 103 -19.90 9.42 9.21
C MET A 103 -19.49 7.96 8.99
N GLY A 104 -19.29 7.59 7.73
CA GLY A 104 -18.78 6.29 7.33
C GLY A 104 -17.74 6.42 6.23
N VAL A 105 -16.76 5.52 6.22
CA VAL A 105 -15.70 5.46 5.20
C VAL A 105 -15.79 4.13 4.46
N VAL A 106 -15.81 4.19 3.13
CA VAL A 106 -15.76 3.02 2.25
C VAL A 106 -14.69 3.29 1.20
N THR A 107 -13.65 2.45 1.18
CA THR A 107 -12.50 2.57 0.28
C THR A 107 -12.19 1.22 -0.37
N ALA A 108 -11.44 1.25 -1.47
CA ALA A 108 -10.96 0.06 -2.16
C ALA A 108 -9.51 0.26 -2.61
N SER A 109 -8.71 -0.80 -2.56
CA SER A 109 -7.35 -0.85 -3.09
C SER A 109 -7.11 -2.23 -3.70
N ALA A 110 -6.41 -2.27 -4.84
CA ALA A 110 -6.11 -3.52 -5.55
C ALA A 110 -4.71 -4.09 -5.22
N SER A 111 -3.81 -3.27 -4.66
CA SER A 111 -2.38 -3.62 -4.51
C SER A 111 -1.83 -3.37 -3.11
N GLY A 112 -2.55 -2.61 -2.26
CA GLY A 112 -2.07 -2.24 -0.92
C GLY A 112 -0.74 -1.49 -0.95
N GLY A 113 0.00 -1.55 0.16
CA GLY A 113 1.35 -1.00 0.28
C GLY A 113 2.42 -1.86 -0.40
N PHE A 114 2.25 -2.19 -1.70
CA PHE A 114 3.17 -3.07 -2.42
C PHE A 114 4.61 -2.54 -2.43
N GLU A 115 4.79 -1.23 -2.50
CA GLU A 115 6.10 -0.55 -2.41
C GLU A 115 6.73 -0.70 -1.01
N PHE A 116 5.94 -0.65 0.06
CA PHE A 116 6.42 -0.91 1.41
C PHE A 116 6.87 -2.38 1.54
N ALA A 117 6.06 -3.31 1.05
CA ALA A 117 6.40 -4.73 1.02
C ALA A 117 7.66 -4.99 0.17
N GLN A 118 7.86 -4.32 -0.96
CA GLN A 118 9.07 -4.43 -1.78
C GLN A 118 10.32 -3.86 -1.10
N ASN A 119 10.21 -2.76 -0.35
CA ASN A 119 11.36 -2.24 0.40
C ASN A 119 11.79 -3.19 1.53
N GLU A 120 10.86 -3.91 2.16
CA GLU A 120 11.18 -5.01 3.08
C GLU A 120 11.88 -6.20 2.38
N LEU A 121 11.71 -6.40 1.05
CA LEU A 121 12.48 -7.41 0.28
C LEU A 121 13.97 -7.02 0.08
N GLN A 122 14.38 -5.79 0.42
CA GLN A 122 15.80 -5.41 0.46
C GLN A 122 16.46 -5.74 1.82
N MET A 123 15.67 -6.09 2.83
CA MET A 123 16.15 -6.72 4.07
C MET A 123 16.25 -8.25 3.88
N PRO A 124 16.84 -8.99 4.84
CA PRO A 124 16.87 -10.45 4.78
C PRO A 124 15.46 -11.05 4.73
N LEU A 125 15.04 -11.49 3.53
CA LEU A 125 13.73 -12.07 3.30
C LEU A 125 13.66 -13.47 3.91
N LEU A 126 12.93 -13.59 5.03
CA LEU A 126 12.48 -14.87 5.56
C LEU A 126 11.13 -15.21 4.93
N ALA A 127 11.16 -16.00 3.86
CA ALA A 127 9.96 -16.66 3.35
C ALA A 127 9.69 -17.91 4.20
N ILE A 128 8.43 -18.19 4.46
CA ILE A 128 8.04 -19.43 5.14
C ILE A 128 6.86 -20.03 4.36
N HIS A 129 6.75 -21.36 4.33
CA HIS A 129 5.69 -22.06 3.62
C HIS A 129 5.36 -23.38 4.30
N GLY A 130 4.07 -23.67 4.47
CA GLY A 130 3.58 -24.98 4.89
C GLY A 130 3.27 -25.84 3.66
N GLU A 131 3.79 -27.06 3.60
CA GLU A 131 3.70 -27.93 2.41
C GLU A 131 2.27 -28.20 1.91
N LEU A 132 1.27 -28.08 2.79
CA LEU A 132 -0.15 -28.27 2.44
C LEU A 132 -0.86 -26.96 2.07
N ASP A 133 -0.16 -25.83 1.99
CA ASP A 133 -0.72 -24.53 1.65
C ASP A 133 -1.16 -24.46 0.16
N THR A 134 -2.27 -23.76 -0.07
CA THR A 134 -2.90 -23.54 -1.37
C THR A 134 -3.25 -22.08 -1.62
N ILE A 135 -2.95 -21.16 -0.71
CA ILE A 135 -3.17 -19.71 -0.88
C ILE A 135 -1.89 -19.03 -1.36
N ILE A 136 -0.75 -19.31 -0.72
CA ILE A 136 0.58 -18.91 -1.20
C ILE A 136 1.33 -20.20 -1.60
N PRO A 137 1.29 -20.59 -2.88
CA PRO A 137 1.91 -21.84 -3.32
C PRO A 137 3.44 -21.70 -3.33
N LEU A 138 4.16 -22.83 -3.16
CA LEU A 138 5.61 -22.87 -3.02
C LEU A 138 6.35 -22.12 -4.14
N ASP A 139 5.88 -22.26 -5.38
CA ASP A 139 6.47 -21.60 -6.56
C ASP A 139 6.37 -20.06 -6.50
N ALA A 140 5.41 -19.51 -5.77
CA ALA A 140 5.34 -18.07 -5.52
C ALA A 140 6.39 -17.62 -4.50
N CYS A 141 6.60 -18.39 -3.43
CA CYS A 141 7.69 -18.14 -2.47
C CYS A 141 9.05 -18.26 -3.16
N GLU A 142 9.27 -19.30 -3.97
CA GLU A 142 10.52 -19.49 -4.72
C GLU A 142 10.83 -18.30 -5.65
N ARG A 143 9.84 -17.82 -6.43
CA ARG A 143 9.99 -16.60 -7.25
C ARG A 143 10.33 -15.34 -6.44
N MET A 144 9.80 -15.20 -5.23
CA MET A 144 10.13 -14.04 -4.38
C MET A 144 11.60 -14.06 -3.92
N LEU A 145 12.21 -15.24 -3.76
CA LEU A 145 13.64 -15.38 -3.47
C LEU A 145 14.50 -14.98 -4.68
N GLU A 146 14.06 -15.31 -5.91
CA GLU A 146 14.78 -14.95 -7.15
C GLU A 146 14.90 -13.43 -7.36
N TRP A 147 14.00 -12.64 -6.77
CA TRP A 147 13.95 -11.18 -6.93
C TRP A 147 14.56 -10.40 -5.77
N ALA A 148 14.98 -11.07 -4.69
CA ALA A 148 15.51 -10.42 -3.50
C ALA A 148 17.04 -10.21 -3.62
N GLU A 149 17.50 -8.97 -3.43
CA GLU A 149 18.92 -8.61 -3.52
C GLU A 149 19.68 -8.82 -2.19
N GLY A 150 19.03 -9.41 -1.18
CA GLY A 150 19.55 -9.62 0.18
C GLY A 150 19.77 -11.08 0.59
N LYS A 151 20.16 -11.32 1.84
CA LYS A 151 20.27 -12.68 2.40
C LYS A 151 18.88 -13.28 2.58
N THR A 152 18.45 -14.17 1.71
CA THR A 152 17.15 -14.83 1.81
C THR A 152 17.21 -16.21 2.42
N GLU A 153 16.17 -16.61 3.14
CA GLU A 153 15.97 -17.98 3.62
C GLU A 153 14.50 -18.39 3.44
N LEU A 154 14.28 -19.59 2.92
CA LEU A 154 12.95 -20.21 2.83
C LEU A 154 12.88 -21.39 3.79
N ILE A 155 12.04 -21.29 4.82
CA ILE A 155 11.82 -22.38 5.77
C ILE A 155 10.53 -23.11 5.39
N LEU A 156 10.64 -24.42 5.15
CA LEU A 156 9.52 -25.30 4.85
C LEU A 156 9.06 -26.03 6.12
N TYR A 157 7.74 -26.06 6.34
CA TYR A 157 7.11 -26.82 7.42
C TYR A 157 6.28 -27.97 6.82
N PRO A 158 6.82 -29.21 6.80
CA PRO A 158 6.14 -30.37 6.23
C PRO A 158 4.83 -30.67 6.94
N GLY A 159 3.78 -30.99 6.19
CA GLY A 159 2.46 -31.35 6.73
C GLY A 159 1.62 -30.20 7.34
N GLU A 160 2.11 -28.96 7.37
CA GLU A 160 1.40 -27.78 7.91
C GLU A 160 0.76 -26.93 6.80
N ARG A 161 -0.19 -26.04 7.16
CA ARG A 161 -0.84 -25.07 6.26
C ARG A 161 -0.58 -23.63 6.70
N HIS A 162 -0.04 -22.82 5.79
CA HIS A 162 0.43 -21.44 5.97
C HIS A 162 1.48 -21.25 7.06
N VAL A 163 2.55 -20.55 6.71
CA VAL A 163 3.40 -19.86 7.67
C VAL A 163 3.83 -18.56 7.00
N ALA A 164 3.40 -17.40 7.52
CA ALA A 164 3.40 -16.09 6.85
C ALA A 164 2.56 -16.02 5.54
N THR A 165 1.75 -15.00 5.26
CA THR A 165 1.32 -13.81 6.04
C THR A 165 -0.19 -13.97 6.38
N ASN A 166 -0.89 -13.09 7.09
CA ASN A 166 -0.53 -11.81 7.71
C ASN A 166 -0.95 -11.70 9.20
N TYR A 167 -1.44 -12.79 9.80
CA TYR A 167 -1.85 -12.84 11.20
C TYR A 167 -0.63 -12.97 12.12
N PHE A 168 -0.18 -11.84 12.66
CA PHE A 168 0.97 -11.78 13.59
C PHE A 168 0.74 -12.46 14.95
N GLY A 169 -0.48 -12.93 15.28
CA GLY A 169 -0.81 -13.44 16.61
C GLY A 169 -0.06 -14.69 17.05
N ASP A 170 0.04 -15.71 16.18
CA ASP A 170 0.34 -17.08 16.62
C ASP A 170 1.82 -17.50 16.55
N PHE A 171 2.66 -16.78 15.79
CA PHE A 171 4.02 -17.23 15.46
C PHE A 171 5.16 -16.22 15.71
N ILE A 172 4.90 -15.09 16.38
CA ILE A 172 5.93 -14.14 16.85
C ILE A 172 7.14 -14.84 17.52
N PRO A 173 6.99 -15.84 18.41
CA PRO A 173 8.14 -16.42 19.12
C PRO A 173 9.21 -17.00 18.19
N ARG A 174 8.82 -17.78 17.18
CA ARG A 174 9.78 -18.45 16.27
C ARG A 174 10.50 -17.46 15.35
N PHE A 175 9.83 -16.37 14.96
CA PHE A 175 10.46 -15.28 14.22
C PHE A 175 11.49 -14.54 15.08
N CYS A 176 11.15 -14.26 16.34
CA CYS A 176 12.09 -13.70 17.31
C CYS A 176 13.29 -14.61 17.58
N ASP A 177 13.07 -15.93 17.71
CA ASP A 177 14.15 -16.91 17.91
C ASP A 177 15.14 -16.92 16.74
N TRP A 178 14.64 -17.01 15.50
CA TRP A 178 15.47 -16.95 14.28
C TRP A 178 16.21 -15.61 14.17
N MET A 179 15.53 -14.48 14.38
CA MET A 179 16.20 -13.16 14.37
C MET A 179 17.31 -13.06 15.42
N SER A 180 17.08 -13.60 16.62
CA SER A 180 18.07 -13.61 17.70
C SER A 180 19.33 -14.37 17.29
N GLU A 181 19.15 -15.52 16.64
CA GLU A 181 20.24 -16.36 16.10
C GLU A 181 21.00 -15.66 14.97
N GLN A 182 20.28 -15.06 14.00
CA GLN A 182 20.89 -14.38 12.84
C GLN A 182 21.59 -13.06 13.19
N LEU A 183 21.08 -12.33 14.18
CA LEU A 183 21.65 -11.05 14.64
C LEU A 183 22.73 -11.25 15.72
N GLY A 184 23.00 -12.50 16.12
CA GLY A 184 24.02 -12.82 17.13
C GLY A 184 23.68 -12.33 18.54
N VAL A 185 22.41 -12.09 18.85
CA VAL A 185 21.96 -11.54 20.13
C VAL A 185 21.77 -12.68 21.13
N THR A 186 22.87 -13.31 21.53
CA THR A 186 22.86 -14.30 22.62
C THR A 186 22.33 -13.64 23.90
N GLY A 187 21.18 -14.10 24.38
CA GLY A 187 20.45 -13.46 25.48
C GLY A 187 21.21 -13.37 26.81
N HIS A 188 20.85 -12.37 27.59
CA HIS A 188 21.17 -12.22 29.02
C HIS A 188 19.96 -12.62 29.87
#